data_AF-A0A4Q2XP25-F1
#
_entry.id   AF-A0A4Q2XP25-F1
#
_cell.length_a   1.000
_cell.length_b   1.000
_cell.length_c   1.000
_cell.angle_alpha   90.00
_cell.angle_beta   90.00
_cell.angle_gamma   90.00
#
_symmetry.space_group_name_H-M   'P 1'
#
loop_
_entity.id
_entity.type
_entity.pdbx_description
1 polymer ?
#
loop_
_entity_poly.entity_id
_entity_poly.type
_entity_poly.pdbx_seq_one_letter_code
_entity_poly.pdbx_strand_id
1 'polypeptide(L)'
;ANTYSGNTAVNAGTLALADNAQLRFVIGANGVTNSITGSGAVQLDGDFAIDTTAASTANGNSWSIVNVGTLTETYGATFSVIGFTNNSGVWTMTAGAITWTFTQATGVLSVSSGGGGGYTAWATANAGGQAANLDFDKDGVSNGVEYFMGATGSTFTANPGLVSGKITWPKDPAFSGTYTVQTSPNLVTWTNVSSTVVGNTVEYTPATGQGKAFVRLLVIPN
;
A
#
# COMPACT_ATOMS: atom_id res chain seq x y z
N ALA A 1 -13.06 22.54 16.51
CA ALA A 1 -12.85 21.49 15.51
C ALA A 1 -13.71 21.79 14.28
N ASN A 2 -13.13 21.69 13.09
CA ASN A 2 -13.83 21.95 11.82
C ASN A 2 -14.76 20.76 11.49
N THR A 3 -16.03 21.02 11.17
CA THR A 3 -17.03 19.98 10.85
C THR A 3 -17.31 19.85 9.36
N TYR A 4 -16.73 20.70 8.51
CA TYR A 4 -16.92 20.65 7.07
C TYR A 4 -16.36 19.35 6.47
N SER A 5 -17.16 18.68 5.65
CA SER A 5 -16.85 17.41 4.98
C SER A 5 -17.03 17.47 3.47
N GLY A 6 -17.17 18.68 2.91
CA GLY A 6 -17.21 18.89 1.46
C GLY A 6 -15.83 19.10 0.86
N ASN A 7 -15.76 19.12 -0.47
CA ASN A 7 -14.53 19.46 -1.17
C ASN A 7 -14.16 20.94 -0.98
N THR A 8 -12.87 21.23 -0.96
CA THR A 8 -12.34 22.60 -0.99
C THR A 8 -11.78 22.85 -2.39
N ALA A 9 -12.47 23.68 -3.18
CA ALA A 9 -12.05 24.02 -4.53
C ALA A 9 -11.30 25.37 -4.54
N VAL A 10 -10.04 25.36 -4.95
CA VAL A 10 -9.16 26.53 -5.08
C VAL A 10 -8.86 26.72 -6.56
N ASN A 11 -9.79 27.35 -7.29
CA ASN A 11 -9.66 27.50 -8.75
C ASN A 11 -8.68 28.62 -9.15
N ALA A 12 -8.46 29.60 -8.28
CA ALA A 12 -7.55 30.72 -8.48
C ALA A 12 -7.13 31.31 -7.12
N GLY A 13 -6.11 32.17 -7.14
CA GLY A 13 -5.59 32.82 -5.93
C GLY A 13 -4.90 31.83 -5.00
N THR A 14 -4.81 32.21 -3.72
CA THR A 14 -4.15 31.41 -2.68
C THR A 14 -5.12 31.10 -1.54
N LEU A 15 -5.26 29.82 -1.20
CA LEU A 15 -5.80 29.39 0.08
C LEU A 15 -4.64 29.12 1.04
N ALA A 16 -4.62 29.81 2.18
CA ALA A 16 -3.65 29.56 3.25
C ALA A 16 -4.35 28.89 4.44
N LEU A 17 -3.93 27.67 4.76
CA LEU A 17 -4.25 27.02 6.02
C LEU A 17 -3.16 27.39 7.03
N ALA A 18 -3.44 28.38 7.87
CA ALA A 18 -2.49 28.88 8.86
C ALA A 18 -2.14 27.82 9.92
N ASP A 19 -1.01 28.03 10.61
CA ASP A 19 -0.59 27.20 11.75
C ASP A 19 -1.71 27.03 12.79
N ASN A 20 -1.85 25.81 13.31
CA ASN A 20 -2.94 25.34 14.21
C ASN A 20 -4.37 25.45 13.64
N ALA A 21 -4.56 25.93 12.40
CA ALA A 21 -5.85 25.84 11.73
C ALA A 21 -6.04 24.44 11.16
N GLN A 22 -7.28 23.95 11.12
CA GLN A 22 -7.56 22.55 10.81
C GLN A 22 -8.48 22.39 9.59
N LEU A 23 -8.11 21.46 8.71
CA LEU A 23 -9.00 20.89 7.69
C LEU A 23 -9.31 19.43 8.00
N ARG A 24 -10.58 19.07 7.89
CA ARG A 24 -11.06 17.70 8.10
C ARG A 24 -11.23 16.98 6.77
N PHE A 25 -10.79 15.73 6.72
CA PHE A 25 -11.01 14.81 5.60
C PHE A 25 -11.73 13.56 6.12
N VAL A 26 -12.86 13.21 5.51
CA VAL A 26 -13.68 12.05 5.88
C VAL A 26 -13.46 10.96 4.83
N ILE A 27 -12.95 9.82 5.28
CA ILE A 27 -12.55 8.71 4.42
C ILE A 27 -13.65 7.64 4.41
N GLY A 28 -14.13 7.28 3.22
CA GLY A 28 -15.18 6.27 3.01
C GLY A 28 -14.68 5.04 2.24
N ALA A 29 -15.51 4.54 1.32
CA ALA A 29 -15.11 3.50 0.36
C ALA A 29 -13.88 3.92 -0.46
N ASN A 30 -13.22 2.98 -1.15
CA ASN A 30 -12.03 3.27 -1.97
C ASN A 30 -12.27 4.47 -2.91
N GLY A 31 -11.38 5.46 -2.89
CA GLY A 31 -11.49 6.70 -3.66
C GLY A 31 -12.54 7.71 -3.17
N VAL A 32 -13.37 7.38 -2.18
CA VAL A 32 -14.41 8.27 -1.64
C VAL A 32 -13.86 9.06 -0.45
N THR A 33 -13.57 10.34 -0.70
CA THR A 33 -13.12 11.32 0.30
C THR A 33 -13.58 12.71 -0.13
N ASN A 34 -13.61 13.66 0.81
CA ASN A 34 -13.47 15.05 0.41
C ASN A 34 -12.00 15.40 0.15
N SER A 35 -11.77 16.41 -0.69
CA SER A 35 -10.43 16.74 -1.19
C SER A 35 -10.21 18.24 -1.35
N ILE A 36 -8.94 18.64 -1.40
CA ILE A 36 -8.50 19.93 -1.93
C ILE A 36 -8.25 19.77 -3.43
N THR A 37 -8.92 20.59 -4.25
CA THR A 37 -8.89 20.51 -5.72
C THR A 37 -8.78 21.89 -6.34
N GLY A 38 -8.54 21.97 -7.66
CA GLY A 38 -8.48 23.22 -8.42
C GLY A 38 -7.10 23.47 -9.02
N SER A 39 -6.84 24.72 -9.42
CA SER A 39 -5.62 25.16 -10.12
C SER A 39 -4.91 26.35 -9.46
N GLY A 40 -5.40 26.80 -8.32
CA GLY A 40 -4.78 27.86 -7.54
C GLY A 40 -3.64 27.36 -6.66
N ALA A 41 -3.11 28.28 -5.85
CA ALA A 41 -2.07 27.98 -4.88
C ALA A 41 -2.67 27.59 -3.53
N VAL A 42 -2.02 26.65 -2.85
CA VAL A 42 -2.36 26.23 -1.49
C VAL A 42 -1.13 26.25 -0.60
N GLN A 43 -1.19 27.02 0.47
CA GLN A 43 -0.17 27.04 1.51
C GLN A 43 -0.71 26.32 2.74
N LEU A 44 -0.07 25.23 3.12
CA LEU A 44 -0.52 24.33 4.17
C LEU A 44 0.46 24.38 5.34
N ASP A 45 0.20 25.29 6.28
CA ASP A 45 0.97 25.44 7.52
C ASP A 45 0.27 24.80 8.73
N GLY A 46 -1.03 24.49 8.61
CA GLY A 46 -1.85 23.93 9.69
C GLY A 46 -1.97 22.41 9.70
N ASP A 47 -3.08 21.94 10.26
CA ASP A 47 -3.31 20.54 10.61
C ASP A 47 -4.35 19.86 9.72
N PHE A 48 -4.02 18.65 9.28
CA PHE A 48 -4.98 17.74 8.67
C PHE A 48 -5.56 16.78 9.72
N ALA A 49 -6.88 16.80 9.86
CA ALA A 49 -7.65 15.84 10.64
C ALA A 49 -8.27 14.81 9.70
N ILE A 50 -7.61 13.66 9.56
CA ILE A 50 -8.09 12.56 8.71
C ILE A 50 -8.95 11.62 9.55
N ASP A 51 -10.24 11.61 9.27
CA ASP A 51 -11.23 10.74 9.90
C ASP A 51 -11.38 9.45 9.10
N THR A 52 -10.78 8.37 9.63
CA THR A 52 -10.77 7.04 9.02
C THR A 52 -11.89 6.12 9.53
N THR A 53 -12.84 6.64 10.31
CA THR A 53 -13.83 5.79 11.02
C THR A 53 -14.75 5.00 10.09
N ALA A 54 -15.07 5.55 8.92
CA ALA A 54 -15.93 4.93 7.91
C ALA A 54 -15.14 4.33 6.72
N ALA A 55 -13.81 4.30 6.82
CA ALA A 55 -12.97 3.96 5.70
C ALA A 55 -12.99 2.48 5.36
N SER A 56 -13.01 2.14 4.07
CA SER A 56 -12.77 0.75 3.63
C SER A 56 -11.29 0.42 3.79
N THR A 57 -10.97 -0.54 4.65
CA THR A 57 -9.59 -0.88 5.02
C THR A 57 -8.97 -2.00 4.21
N ALA A 58 -9.55 -2.36 3.05
CA ALA A 58 -8.96 -3.37 2.18
C ALA A 58 -7.59 -2.91 1.66
N ASN A 59 -6.63 -3.83 1.61
CA ASN A 59 -5.27 -3.54 1.19
C ASN A 59 -5.22 -2.88 -0.19
N GLY A 60 -4.43 -1.81 -0.32
CA GLY A 60 -4.27 -1.07 -1.57
C GLY A 60 -5.36 -0.03 -1.85
N ASN A 61 -6.38 0.12 -1.00
CA ASN A 61 -7.30 1.25 -1.11
C ASN A 61 -6.56 2.57 -0.92
N SER A 62 -7.02 3.61 -1.63
CA SER A 62 -6.42 4.94 -1.59
C SER A 62 -7.42 6.06 -1.84
N TRP A 63 -7.06 7.27 -1.43
CA TRP A 63 -7.88 8.48 -1.45
C TRP A 63 -7.02 9.69 -1.81
N SER A 64 -7.42 10.45 -2.82
CA SER A 64 -6.76 11.72 -3.16
C SER A 64 -7.24 12.80 -2.20
N ILE A 65 -6.37 13.22 -1.26
CA ILE A 65 -6.67 14.25 -0.26
C ILE A 65 -6.35 15.64 -0.84
N VAL A 66 -5.20 15.75 -1.51
CA VAL A 66 -4.76 16.96 -2.21
C VAL A 66 -4.47 16.59 -3.66
N ASN A 67 -5.09 17.29 -4.61
CA ASN A 67 -4.81 17.09 -6.02
C ASN A 67 -3.53 17.84 -6.46
N VAL A 68 -2.37 17.27 -6.13
CA VAL A 68 -1.05 17.84 -6.47
C VAL A 68 -0.78 17.89 -7.98
N GLY A 69 -1.57 17.19 -8.79
CA GLY A 69 -1.44 17.22 -10.25
C GLY A 69 -1.91 18.53 -10.89
N THR A 70 -2.73 19.30 -10.19
CA THR A 70 -3.31 20.55 -10.71
C THR A 70 -3.10 21.76 -9.81
N LEU A 71 -2.87 21.56 -8.52
CA LEU A 71 -2.60 22.63 -7.56
C LEU A 71 -1.12 23.03 -7.57
N THR A 72 -0.85 24.23 -7.04
CA THR A 72 0.50 24.63 -6.63
C THR A 72 0.54 24.62 -5.10
N GLU A 73 1.01 23.53 -4.50
CA GLU A 73 1.06 23.34 -3.05
C GLU A 73 2.42 23.58 -2.42
N THR A 74 2.38 24.15 -1.20
CA THR A 74 3.53 24.22 -0.29
C THR A 74 3.10 23.70 1.08
N TYR A 75 3.85 22.75 1.63
CA TYR A 75 3.71 22.31 3.02
C TYR A 75 4.74 23.05 3.89
N GLY A 76 4.24 23.79 4.88
CA GLY A 76 5.08 24.56 5.79
C GLY A 76 5.75 23.71 6.87
N ALA A 77 6.66 24.33 7.61
CA ALA A 77 7.39 23.66 8.71
C ALA A 77 6.48 23.24 9.88
N THR A 78 5.34 23.89 10.04
CA THR A 78 4.34 23.59 11.08
C THR A 78 3.26 22.62 10.62
N PHE A 79 3.25 22.25 9.34
CA PHE A 79 2.26 21.33 8.80
C PHE A 79 2.25 20.02 9.58
N SER A 80 1.06 19.57 9.98
CA SER A 80 0.89 18.31 10.68
C SER A 80 -0.29 17.48 10.18
N VAL A 81 -0.20 16.16 10.34
CA VAL A 81 -1.34 15.25 10.18
C VAL A 81 -1.62 14.63 11.55
N ILE A 82 -2.80 14.94 12.10
CA ILE A 82 -3.14 14.60 13.48
C ILE A 82 -3.16 13.08 13.66
N GLY A 83 -2.38 12.57 14.61
CA GLY A 83 -2.27 11.14 14.92
C GLY A 83 -1.27 10.38 14.06
N PHE A 84 -0.60 11.03 13.11
CA PHE A 84 0.41 10.42 12.24
C PHE A 84 1.82 10.86 12.64
N THR A 85 2.80 10.01 12.39
CA THR A 85 4.23 10.31 12.52
C THR A 85 4.80 10.73 11.17
N ASN A 86 5.51 11.85 11.11
CA ASN A 86 6.16 12.31 9.89
C ASN A 86 7.56 11.69 9.75
N ASN A 87 7.87 11.19 8.55
CA ASN A 87 9.21 10.91 8.10
C ASN A 87 9.39 11.50 6.69
N SER A 88 10.04 12.66 6.59
CA SER A 88 10.36 13.32 5.31
C SER A 88 9.16 13.51 4.37
N GLY A 89 8.01 13.93 4.90
CA GLY A 89 6.80 14.20 4.12
C GLY A 89 5.92 12.97 3.89
N VAL A 90 6.33 11.81 4.43
CA VAL A 90 5.51 10.60 4.52
C VAL A 90 5.00 10.48 5.95
N TRP A 91 3.67 10.56 6.10
CA TRP A 91 2.98 10.52 7.38
C TRP A 91 2.37 9.14 7.58
N THR A 92 2.69 8.46 8.67
CA THR A 92 2.20 7.11 8.96
C THR A 92 1.44 7.01 10.29
N MET A 93 0.35 6.23 10.29
CA MET A 93 -0.41 5.90 11.50
C MET A 93 -0.80 4.41 11.44
N THR A 94 -0.52 3.68 12.52
CA THR A 94 -0.91 2.27 12.66
C THR A 94 -2.12 2.14 13.58
N ALA A 95 -3.15 1.43 13.13
CA ALA A 95 -4.34 1.09 13.90
C ALA A 95 -4.57 -0.44 13.82
N GLY A 96 -4.03 -1.17 14.79
CA GLY A 96 -4.02 -2.64 14.74
C GLY A 96 -3.20 -3.16 13.55
N ALA A 97 -3.81 -3.99 12.70
CA ALA A 97 -3.17 -4.55 11.49
C ALA A 97 -3.15 -3.58 10.28
N ILE A 98 -3.75 -2.40 10.45
CA ILE A 98 -3.93 -1.40 9.39
C ILE A 98 -2.85 -0.33 9.51
N THR A 99 -2.14 -0.07 8.42
CA THR A 99 -1.23 1.07 8.31
C THR A 99 -1.79 2.08 7.31
N TRP A 100 -1.99 3.29 7.77
CA TRP A 100 -2.37 4.45 6.97
C TRP A 100 -1.11 5.23 6.60
N THR A 101 -1.00 5.63 5.33
CA THR A 101 0.14 6.42 4.84
C THR A 101 -0.37 7.60 4.02
N PHE A 102 -0.15 8.83 4.48
CA PHE A 102 -0.36 10.04 3.68
C PHE A 102 0.99 10.54 3.16
N THR A 103 1.09 10.77 1.85
CA THR A 103 2.33 11.25 1.22
C THR A 103 2.13 12.63 0.65
N GLN A 104 2.88 13.63 1.15
CA GLN A 104 2.77 15.02 0.70
C GLN A 104 3.01 15.17 -0.80
N ALA A 105 4.03 14.50 -1.33
CA ALA A 105 4.43 14.58 -2.74
C ALA A 105 3.38 14.07 -3.72
N THR A 106 2.44 13.22 -3.27
CA THR A 106 1.34 12.71 -4.11
C THR A 106 -0.02 13.26 -3.68
N GLY A 107 -0.11 13.83 -2.48
CA GLY A 107 -1.38 14.23 -1.86
C GLY A 107 -2.34 13.07 -1.58
N VAL A 108 -1.84 11.83 -1.59
CA VAL A 108 -2.65 10.61 -1.45
C VAL A 108 -2.51 10.03 -0.03
N LEU A 109 -3.65 9.64 0.53
CA LEU A 109 -3.75 8.71 1.66
C LEU A 109 -3.95 7.30 1.10
N SER A 110 -3.18 6.33 1.57
CA SER A 110 -3.36 4.91 1.26
C SER A 110 -3.46 4.07 2.51
N VAL A 111 -4.07 2.90 2.38
CA VAL A 111 -4.14 1.90 3.43
C VAL A 111 -3.45 0.61 2.98
N SER A 112 -2.65 0.04 3.87
CA SER A 112 -2.22 -1.35 3.76
C SER A 112 -2.78 -2.15 4.93
N SER A 113 -3.48 -3.24 4.64
CA SER A 113 -3.99 -4.19 5.63
C SER A 113 -3.23 -5.49 5.50
N GLY A 114 -2.44 -5.85 6.50
CA GLY A 114 -1.64 -7.08 6.43
C GLY A 114 -0.46 -7.12 7.37
N GLY A 115 0.16 -5.98 7.72
CA GLY A 115 1.47 -6.01 8.38
C GLY A 115 1.58 -5.57 9.84
N GLY A 116 0.50 -5.13 10.50
CA GLY A 116 0.63 -4.63 11.88
C GLY A 116 0.92 -5.69 12.95
N GLY A 117 0.76 -6.99 12.64
CA GLY A 117 0.96 -8.10 13.59
C GLY A 117 1.86 -9.24 13.09
N GLY A 118 2.57 -9.04 11.97
CA GLY A 118 3.37 -10.09 11.33
C GLY A 118 2.51 -11.23 10.74
N TYR A 119 3.18 -12.29 10.28
CA TYR A 119 2.50 -13.39 9.60
C TYR A 119 1.49 -14.13 10.49
N THR A 120 1.79 -14.33 11.77
CA THR A 120 0.91 -15.06 12.70
C THR A 120 -0.49 -14.43 12.80
N ALA A 121 -0.54 -13.10 12.90
CA ALA A 121 -1.82 -12.38 12.95
C ALA A 121 -2.58 -12.50 11.63
N TRP A 122 -1.88 -12.33 10.50
CA TRP A 122 -2.47 -12.48 9.18
C TRP A 122 -2.99 -13.91 8.94
N ALA A 123 -2.21 -14.93 9.30
CA ALA A 123 -2.56 -16.33 9.08
C ALA A 123 -3.77 -16.76 9.92
N THR A 124 -3.91 -16.24 11.14
CA THR A 124 -5.10 -16.49 11.97
C THR A 124 -6.38 -16.01 11.28
N ALA A 125 -6.32 -14.87 10.60
CA ALA A 125 -7.47 -14.28 9.91
C ALA A 125 -7.70 -14.85 8.50
N ASN A 126 -6.63 -15.24 7.79
CA ASN A 126 -6.69 -15.51 6.34
C ASN A 126 -6.21 -16.91 5.92
N ALA A 127 -5.64 -17.71 6.83
CA ALA A 127 -5.09 -19.02 6.49
C ALA A 127 -5.38 -20.09 7.58
N GLY A 128 -6.41 -19.87 8.41
CA GLY A 128 -6.76 -20.78 9.51
C GLY A 128 -5.62 -21.02 10.52
N GLY A 129 -4.67 -20.09 10.62
CA GLY A 129 -3.46 -20.20 11.44
C GLY A 129 -2.38 -21.14 10.88
N GLN A 130 -2.48 -21.55 9.62
CA GLN A 130 -1.49 -22.44 9.00
C GLN A 130 -0.12 -21.79 8.82
N ALA A 131 0.92 -22.63 8.70
CA ALA A 131 2.28 -22.20 8.42
C ALA A 131 2.43 -21.63 6.99
N ALA A 132 3.42 -20.76 6.79
CA ALA A 132 3.64 -20.01 5.55
C ALA A 132 3.91 -20.88 4.32
N ASN A 133 4.41 -22.10 4.51
CA ASN A 133 4.71 -23.05 3.44
C ASN A 133 3.53 -23.97 3.06
N LEU A 134 2.40 -23.86 3.76
CA LEU A 134 1.16 -24.57 3.43
C LEU A 134 0.30 -23.73 2.49
N ASP A 135 -0.80 -24.31 2.04
CA ASP A 135 -1.75 -23.75 1.09
C ASP A 135 -3.15 -24.03 1.66
N PHE A 136 -3.73 -23.01 2.31
CA PHE A 136 -4.95 -23.15 3.09
C PHE A 136 -6.18 -23.43 2.20
N ASP A 137 -6.29 -22.74 1.08
CA ASP A 137 -7.44 -22.77 0.18
C ASP A 137 -7.25 -23.67 -1.05
N LYS A 138 -6.05 -24.26 -1.21
CA LYS A 138 -5.69 -25.29 -2.19
C LYS A 138 -5.68 -24.79 -3.63
N ASP A 139 -5.30 -23.53 -3.82
CA ASP A 139 -5.20 -22.91 -5.13
C ASP A 139 -3.82 -23.04 -5.79
N GLY A 140 -2.83 -23.57 -5.05
CA GLY A 140 -1.45 -23.74 -5.49
C GLY A 140 -0.51 -22.59 -5.12
N VAL A 141 -0.98 -21.60 -4.35
CA VAL A 141 -0.20 -20.51 -3.79
C VAL A 141 -0.01 -20.73 -2.30
N SER A 142 1.24 -20.70 -1.83
CA SER A 142 1.50 -20.87 -0.39
C SER A 142 1.05 -19.64 0.40
N ASN A 143 0.55 -19.84 1.62
CA ASN A 143 0.11 -18.79 2.54
C ASN A 143 1.15 -17.66 2.72
N GLY A 144 2.44 -17.96 2.68
CA GLY A 144 3.51 -16.95 2.77
C GLY A 144 3.58 -16.04 1.54
N VAL A 145 3.30 -16.57 0.35
CA VAL A 145 3.21 -15.77 -0.89
C VAL A 145 1.94 -14.92 -0.89
N GLU A 146 0.83 -15.45 -0.40
CA GLU A 146 -0.39 -14.67 -0.18
C GLU A 146 -0.17 -13.51 0.79
N TYR A 147 0.48 -13.78 1.94
CA TYR A 147 0.88 -12.76 2.89
C TYR A 147 1.81 -11.72 2.26
N PHE A 148 2.78 -12.15 1.46
CA PHE A 148 3.66 -11.26 0.72
C PHE A 148 2.91 -10.34 -0.25
N MET A 149 1.88 -10.85 -0.93
CA MET A 149 1.05 -10.07 -1.85
C MET A 149 -0.04 -9.27 -1.13
N GLY A 150 -0.21 -9.47 0.18
CA GLY A 150 -1.24 -8.84 0.99
C GLY A 150 -2.66 -9.31 0.62
N ALA A 151 -2.80 -10.57 0.22
CA ALA A 151 -4.09 -11.19 -0.06
C ALA A 151 -4.91 -11.36 1.24
N THR A 152 -6.23 -11.34 1.12
CA THR A 152 -7.15 -11.50 2.26
C THR A 152 -8.38 -12.32 1.85
N GLY A 153 -9.06 -12.91 2.83
CA GLY A 153 -10.35 -13.58 2.62
C GLY A 153 -10.28 -15.04 2.20
N SER A 154 -9.08 -15.65 2.13
CA SER A 154 -8.89 -17.08 1.84
C SER A 154 -9.62 -17.54 0.57
N THR A 155 -9.51 -16.74 -0.49
CA THR A 155 -10.07 -17.04 -1.81
C THR A 155 -8.93 -17.22 -2.80
N PHE A 156 -9.23 -17.87 -3.93
CA PHE A 156 -8.30 -18.04 -5.05
C PHE A 156 -7.39 -16.82 -5.30
N THR A 157 -6.10 -17.05 -5.15
CA THR A 157 -4.97 -16.18 -5.40
C THR A 157 -4.30 -16.58 -6.73
N ALA A 158 -4.32 -15.67 -7.70
CA ALA A 158 -3.64 -15.89 -8.97
C ALA A 158 -2.14 -15.59 -8.85
N ASN A 159 -1.28 -16.58 -9.10
CA ASN A 159 0.15 -16.34 -9.27
C ASN A 159 0.39 -15.50 -10.56
N PRO A 160 1.26 -14.47 -10.56
CA PRO A 160 1.50 -13.65 -11.73
C PRO A 160 1.99 -14.45 -12.95
N GLY A 161 1.43 -14.14 -14.11
CA GLY A 161 1.88 -14.69 -15.39
C GLY A 161 3.09 -13.95 -15.95
N LEU A 162 3.66 -14.50 -17.04
CA LEU A 162 4.68 -13.83 -17.84
C LEU A 162 4.02 -12.79 -18.75
N VAL A 163 4.25 -11.50 -18.50
CA VAL A 163 3.72 -10.39 -19.29
C VAL A 163 4.90 -9.56 -19.79
N SER A 164 4.99 -9.35 -21.11
CA SER A 164 6.10 -8.59 -21.73
C SER A 164 7.49 -9.06 -21.30
N GLY A 165 7.66 -10.38 -21.12
CA GLY A 165 8.92 -11.00 -20.71
C GLY A 165 9.24 -10.92 -19.21
N LYS A 166 8.31 -10.43 -18.39
CA LYS A 166 8.51 -10.22 -16.95
C LYS A 166 7.41 -10.89 -16.13
N ILE A 167 7.80 -11.42 -14.97
CA ILE A 167 6.88 -11.85 -13.92
C ILE A 167 6.98 -10.81 -12.80
N THR A 168 5.84 -10.28 -12.37
CA THR A 168 5.76 -9.18 -11.39
C THR A 168 4.83 -9.59 -10.25
N TRP A 169 5.40 -9.85 -9.08
CA TRP A 169 4.63 -10.06 -7.85
C TRP A 169 4.35 -8.72 -7.17
N PRO A 170 3.09 -8.38 -6.87
CA PRO A 170 2.79 -7.27 -5.98
C PRO A 170 3.33 -7.60 -4.59
N LYS A 171 3.88 -6.61 -3.91
CA LYS A 171 4.41 -6.74 -2.55
C LYS A 171 3.59 -5.83 -1.63
N ASP A 172 3.05 -6.40 -0.57
CA ASP A 172 2.46 -5.62 0.51
C ASP A 172 3.56 -4.73 1.12
N PRO A 173 3.40 -3.39 1.15
CA PRO A 173 4.35 -2.48 1.79
C PRO A 173 4.63 -2.83 3.27
N ALA A 174 3.66 -3.49 3.91
CA ALA A 174 3.72 -3.89 5.30
C ALA A 174 4.24 -5.33 5.48
N PHE A 175 4.59 -6.04 4.41
CA PHE A 175 5.22 -7.36 4.49
C PHE A 175 6.52 -7.29 5.30
N SER A 176 6.61 -8.15 6.32
CA SER A 176 7.82 -8.35 7.12
C SER A 176 8.32 -9.78 6.95
N GLY A 177 9.55 -9.94 6.48
CA GLY A 177 10.15 -11.24 6.21
C GLY A 177 11.22 -11.18 5.13
N THR A 178 11.63 -12.35 4.68
CA THR A 178 12.54 -12.51 3.53
C THR A 178 11.82 -13.22 2.39
N TYR A 179 12.31 -12.99 1.16
CA TYR A 179 11.80 -13.65 -0.03
C TYR A 179 12.92 -13.82 -1.04
N THR A 180 12.75 -14.77 -1.96
CA THR A 180 13.68 -15.01 -3.07
C THR A 180 12.92 -15.60 -4.25
N VAL A 181 13.20 -15.12 -5.45
CA VAL A 181 12.69 -15.75 -6.68
C VAL A 181 13.53 -16.99 -6.96
N GLN A 182 12.87 -18.08 -7.32
CA GLN A 182 13.51 -19.34 -7.68
C GLN A 182 13.04 -19.83 -9.04
N THR A 183 13.95 -20.47 -9.78
CA THR A 183 13.63 -21.19 -11.01
C THR A 183 13.87 -22.68 -10.85
N SER A 184 13.13 -23.50 -11.60
CA SER A 184 13.32 -24.95 -11.65
C SER A 184 13.13 -25.49 -13.07
N PRO A 185 13.93 -26.46 -13.51
CA PRO A 185 13.66 -27.18 -14.76
C PRO A 185 12.58 -28.26 -14.62
N ASN A 186 12.25 -28.70 -13.40
CA ASN A 186 11.51 -29.95 -13.16
C ASN A 186 10.56 -29.94 -11.95
N LEU A 187 10.34 -28.80 -11.30
CA LEU A 187 9.57 -28.63 -10.05
C LEU A 187 10.17 -29.29 -8.80
N VAL A 188 11.31 -29.98 -8.91
CA VAL A 188 11.98 -30.67 -7.80
C VAL A 188 13.18 -29.87 -7.31
N THR A 189 14.10 -29.54 -8.22
CA THR A 189 15.30 -28.78 -7.89
C THR A 189 15.06 -27.30 -8.14
N TRP A 190 15.18 -26.49 -7.10
CA TRP A 190 14.98 -25.05 -7.16
C TRP A 190 16.29 -24.30 -6.94
N THR A 191 16.53 -23.32 -7.78
CA THR A 191 17.73 -22.46 -7.72
C THR A 191 17.30 -21.02 -7.52
N ASN A 192 17.93 -20.35 -6.55
CA ASN A 192 17.70 -18.93 -6.31
C ASN A 192 18.22 -18.11 -7.50
N VAL A 193 17.44 -17.12 -7.93
CA VAL A 193 17.80 -16.19 -8.99
C VAL A 193 17.63 -14.75 -8.49
N SER A 194 18.37 -13.82 -9.10
CA SER A 194 18.22 -12.40 -8.80
C SER A 194 16.89 -11.87 -9.32
N SER A 195 16.28 -10.99 -8.52
CA SER A 195 15.08 -10.23 -8.86
C SER A 195 15.31 -8.75 -8.63
N THR A 196 14.51 -7.90 -9.26
CA THR A 196 14.55 -6.44 -9.07
C THR A 196 13.34 -6.00 -8.25
N VAL A 197 13.53 -5.05 -7.33
CA VAL A 197 12.42 -4.42 -6.61
C VAL A 197 12.12 -3.09 -7.30
N VAL A 198 10.87 -2.88 -7.71
CA VAL A 198 10.40 -1.64 -8.33
C VAL A 198 9.16 -1.17 -7.59
N GLY A 199 9.31 -0.13 -6.77
CA GLY A 199 8.26 0.30 -5.84
C GLY A 199 7.81 -0.85 -4.94
N ASN A 200 6.52 -1.16 -4.95
CA ASN A 200 5.90 -2.24 -4.19
C ASN A 200 5.76 -3.52 -5.02
N THR A 201 6.74 -3.84 -5.86
CA THR A 201 6.74 -5.06 -6.66
C THR A 201 8.09 -5.75 -6.65
N VAL A 202 8.08 -7.07 -6.82
CA VAL A 202 9.25 -7.89 -7.10
C VAL A 202 9.14 -8.40 -8.54
N GLU A 203 10.14 -8.09 -9.33
CA GLU A 203 10.18 -8.35 -10.75
C GLU A 203 11.27 -9.36 -11.11
N TYR A 204 10.94 -10.30 -11.98
CA TYR A 204 11.89 -11.25 -12.54
C TYR A 204 11.73 -11.33 -14.06
N THR A 205 12.85 -11.27 -14.78
CA THR A 205 12.91 -11.47 -16.24
C THR A 205 13.59 -12.81 -16.50
N PRO A 206 12.86 -13.85 -16.93
CA PRO A 206 13.46 -15.13 -17.28
C PRO A 206 14.47 -14.99 -18.42
N ALA A 207 15.58 -15.71 -18.34
CA ALA A 207 16.54 -15.75 -19.43
C ALA A 207 15.93 -16.44 -20.67
N THR A 208 16.17 -15.88 -21.85
CA THR A 208 15.72 -16.47 -23.11
C THR A 208 16.58 -17.67 -23.50
N GLY A 209 16.02 -18.62 -24.24
CA GLY A 209 16.75 -19.77 -24.77
C GLY A 209 17.03 -20.91 -23.78
N GLN A 210 16.60 -20.81 -22.52
CA GLN A 210 16.82 -21.84 -21.48
C GLN A 210 15.91 -23.08 -21.60
N GLY A 211 14.96 -23.10 -22.54
CA GLY A 211 13.93 -24.13 -22.63
C GLY A 211 12.80 -23.93 -21.61
N LYS A 212 12.10 -25.01 -21.23
CA LYS A 212 11.01 -24.95 -20.23
C LYS A 212 11.60 -24.70 -18.84
N ALA A 213 11.11 -23.67 -18.16
CA ALA A 213 11.45 -23.39 -16.77
C ALA A 213 10.18 -23.03 -15.99
N PHE A 214 10.15 -23.43 -14.72
CA PHE A 214 9.18 -23.03 -13.73
C PHE A 214 9.77 -21.91 -12.88
N VAL A 215 8.93 -20.96 -12.46
CA VAL A 215 9.34 -19.85 -11.60
C VAL A 215 8.41 -19.80 -10.40
N ARG A 216 8.96 -19.54 -9.22
CA ARG A 216 8.17 -19.26 -8.01
C ARG A 216 8.81 -18.19 -7.17
N LEU A 217 8.00 -17.59 -6.30
CA LEU A 217 8.48 -16.81 -5.17
C LEU A 217 8.51 -17.72 -3.94
N LEU A 218 9.66 -17.80 -3.28
CA LEU A 218 9.79 -18.39 -1.94
C LEU A 218 9.71 -17.26 -0.92
N VAL A 219 8.81 -17.38 0.06
CA VAL A 219 8.62 -16.37 1.10
C VAL A 219 8.78 -17.01 2.47
N ILE A 220 9.55 -16.33 3.34
CA ILE A 220 9.74 -16.69 4.74
C ILE A 220 9.38 -15.45 5.57
N PRO A 221 8.12 -15.35 6.03
CA PRO A 221 7.66 -14.25 6.86
C PRO A 221 8.36 -14.23 8.24
N ASN A 222 8.42 -13.04 8.85
CA ASN A 222 8.87 -12.86 10.24
C ASN A 222 7.74 -13.17 11.25
#